data_AF-A0A7C1DAD6-F1
#
_entry.id   AF-A0A7C1DAD6-F1
#
_cell.length_a   1.000
_cell.length_b   1.000
_cell.length_c   1.000
_cell.angle_alpha   90.00
_cell.angle_beta   90.00
_cell.angle_gamma   90.00
#
_symmetry.space_group_name_H-M   'P 1'
#
loop_
_entity.id
_entity.type
_entity.pdbx_description
1 polymer ?
#
loop_
_entity_poly.entity_id
_entity_poly.type
_entity_poly.pdbx_seq_one_letter_code
_entity_poly.pdbx_strand_id
1 'polypeptide(L)' 'SLIDEASDSAVKGIIEAHGTDKILFGSDYPWGPPLGTKQRIERFVENEADREKIFYKNAERVMGTA' A
#
# COMPACT_ATOMS: atom_id res chain seq x y z
N SER A 1 18.58 -9.64 -5.41
CA SER A 1 18.47 -8.56 -6.43
C SER A 1 18.63 -7.23 -5.71
N LEU A 2 19.01 -6.16 -6.41
CA LEU A 2 19.54 -4.91 -5.83
C LEU A 2 18.52 -3.99 -5.12
N ILE A 3 17.41 -4.53 -4.59
CA ILE A 3 16.52 -3.81 -3.68
C ILE A 3 16.07 -4.84 -2.64
N ASP A 4 16.50 -4.67 -1.39
CA ASP A 4 15.91 -5.40 -0.27
C ASP A 4 14.48 -4.86 -0.09
N GLU A 5 13.50 -5.52 -0.70
CA GLU A 5 12.10 -5.22 -0.42
C GLU A 5 11.85 -5.40 1.08
N ALA A 6 11.10 -4.48 1.70
CA ALA A 6 10.67 -4.63 3.09
C ALA A 6 10.03 -6.02 3.28
N SER A 7 10.25 -6.68 4.42
CA SER A 7 9.64 -7.99 4.70
C SER A 7 8.12 -7.89 4.87
N ASP A 8 7.40 -9.00 4.67
CA ASP A 8 5.95 -9.05 4.86
C ASP A 8 5.54 -8.67 6.29
N SER A 9 6.35 -9.04 7.28
CA SER A 9 6.16 -8.62 8.68
C SER A 9 6.31 -7.11 8.88
N ALA A 10 7.27 -6.48 8.20
CA ALA A 10 7.46 -5.04 8.29
C ALA A 10 6.29 -4.27 7.67
N VAL A 11 5.83 -4.69 6.48
CA VAL A 11 4.67 -4.08 5.82
C VAL A 11 3.43 -4.21 6.68
N LYS A 12 3.15 -5.40 7.21
CA LYS A 12 2.01 -5.62 8.11
C LYS A 12 2.10 -4.76 9.37
N GLY A 13 3.27 -4.71 10.02
CA GLY A 13 3.47 -3.91 11.24
C GLY A 13 3.28 -2.41 11.01
N ILE A 14 3.67 -1.89 9.85
CA ILE A 14 3.42 -0.49 9.48
C ILE A 14 1.91 -0.21 9.34
N ILE A 15 1.18 -1.10 8.68
CA ILE A 15 -0.28 -0.95 8.51
C ILE A 15 -0.97 -0.95 9.88
N GLU A 16 -0.62 -1.90 10.76
CA GLU A 16 -1.19 -2.02 12.11
C GLU A 16 -0.85 -0.81 13.00
N ALA A 17 0.39 -0.31 12.95
CA ALA A 17 0.83 0.79 13.81
C ALA A 17 0.23 2.15 13.42
N HIS A 18 -0.04 2.38 12.13
CA HIS A 18 -0.46 3.69 11.63
C HIS A 18 -1.94 3.76 11.24
N GLY A 19 -2.58 2.62 10.96
CA GLY A 19 -3.92 2.54 10.42
C GLY A 19 -3.98 2.87 8.92
N THR A 20 -5.02 2.39 8.25
CA THR A 20 -5.18 2.44 6.78
C THR A 20 -5.29 3.86 6.23
N ASP A 21 -5.74 4.85 7.02
CA ASP A 21 -5.90 6.25 6.58
C ASP A 21 -4.56 6.99 6.31
N LYS A 22 -3.43 6.43 6.76
CA LYS A 22 -2.09 7.03 6.64
C LYS A 22 -1.19 6.33 5.62
N ILE A 23 -1.70 5.33 4.91
CA ILE A 23 -0.94 4.51 3.97
C ILE A 23 -1.37 4.84 2.53
N LEU A 24 -0.39 5.01 1.63
CA LEU A 24 -0.63 5.21 0.20
C LEU A 24 -0.05 4.04 -0.61
N PHE A 25 -0.72 3.67 -1.70
CA PHE A 25 -0.21 2.70 -2.65
C PHE A 25 0.90 3.30 -3.52
N GLY A 26 1.99 2.55 -3.71
CA GLY A 26 3.07 2.88 -4.63
C GLY A 26 3.79 1.62 -5.07
N SER A 27 3.88 1.38 -6.38
CA SER A 27 4.47 0.16 -6.95
C SER A 27 5.95 0.28 -7.31
N ASP A 28 6.47 1.51 -7.32
CA ASP A 28 7.81 1.83 -7.81
C ASP A 28 8.04 1.32 -9.26
N TYR A 29 7.03 1.43 -10.14
CA TYR A 29 7.20 1.10 -11.56
C TYR A 29 8.09 2.14 -12.27
N PRO A 30 9.04 1.74 -13.13
CA PRO A 30 9.26 0.38 -13.67
C PRO A 30 10.19 -0.56 -12.85
N TRP A 31 10.68 -0.13 -11.69
CA TRP A 31 11.58 -0.92 -10.84
C TRP A 31 10.89 -2.08 -10.11
N GLY A 32 9.57 -1.97 -9.87
CA GLY A 32 8.72 -3.01 -9.28
C GLY A 32 7.44 -3.27 -10.11
N PRO A 33 6.96 -4.53 -10.17
CA PRO A 33 5.71 -4.85 -10.86
C PRO A 33 4.49 -4.42 -10.03
N PRO A 34 3.59 -3.57 -10.54
CA PRO A 34 2.43 -3.09 -9.79
C PRO A 34 1.52 -4.19 -9.24
N LEU A 35 1.41 -5.31 -9.96
CA LEU A 35 0.61 -6.46 -9.55
C LEU A 35 1.14 -7.07 -8.24
N GLY A 36 2.47 -7.12 -8.05
CA GLY A 36 3.08 -7.68 -6.85
C GLY A 36 2.73 -6.86 -5.61
N THR A 37 2.88 -5.54 -5.69
CA THR A 37 2.49 -4.62 -4.62
C THR A 37 0.99 -4.70 -4.31
N LYS A 38 0.13 -4.76 -5.35
CA LYS A 38 -1.32 -4.89 -5.17
C LYS A 38 -1.68 -6.15 -4.39
N GLN A 39 -1.19 -7.31 -4.85
CA GLN A 39 -1.46 -8.59 -4.20
C GLN A 39 -0.97 -8.61 -2.75
N ARG A 40 0.15 -7.94 -2.47
CA ARG A 40 0.71 -7.82 -1.13
C ARG A 40 -0.21 -7.05 -0.17
N ILE A 41 -0.79 -5.93 -0.60
CA ILE A 41 -1.79 -5.20 0.19
C ILE A 41 -3.06 -6.03 0.40
N GLU A 42 -3.55 -6.73 -0.63
CA GLU A 42 -4.75 -7.57 -0.53
C GLU A 42 -4.59 -8.73 0.47
N ARG A 43 -3.36 -9.22 0.68
CA ARG A 43 -3.08 -10.24 1.72
C ARG A 43 -3.17 -9.72 3.15
N PHE A 44 -2.87 -8.44 3.39
CA PHE A 44 -2.81 -7.87 4.75
C PHE A 44 -4.02 -7.03 5.13
N VAL A 45 -4.77 -6.53 4.15
CA VAL A 45 -5.95 -5.70 4.35
C VAL A 45 -7.16 -6.48 3.85
N GLU A 46 -8.00 -6.95 4.78
CA GLU A 46 -9.07 -7.90 4.46
C GLU A 46 -10.30 -7.23 3.84
N ASN A 47 -10.71 -6.07 4.36
CA ASN A 47 -11.93 -5.40 3.91
C ASN A 47 -11.67 -4.46 2.72
N GLU A 48 -12.69 -4.32 1.87
CA GLU A 48 -12.62 -3.52 0.65
C GLU A 48 -12.48 -2.02 0.92
N ALA A 49 -13.22 -1.49 1.91
CA ALA A 49 -13.20 -0.07 2.24
C ALA A 49 -11.78 0.43 2.62
N ASP A 50 -11.02 -0.36 3.38
CA ASP A 50 -9.64 -0.04 3.74
C ASP A 50 -8.68 -0.22 2.57
N ARG A 51 -8.94 -1.15 1.66
CA ARG A 51 -8.17 -1.26 0.40
C ARG A 51 -8.36 -0.03 -0.46
N GLU A 52 -9.59 0.48 -0.60
CA GLU A 52 -9.86 1.71 -1.37
C GLU A 52 -9.12 2.92 -0.81
N LYS A 53 -9.03 3.04 0.53
CA LYS A 53 -8.23 4.08 1.17
C LYS A 53 -6.79 4.05 0.68
N ILE A 54 -6.16 2.87 0.72
CA ILE A 54 -4.75 2.70 0.33
C ILE A 54 -4.57 2.88 -1.17
N PHE A 55 -5.46 2.29 -1.99
CA PHE A 55 -5.31 2.29 -3.44
C PHE A 55 -5.55 3.65 -4.08
N TYR A 56 -6.47 4.47 -3.57
CA TYR A 56 -6.73 5.77 -4.19
C TYR A 56 -7.25 6.87 -3.25
N LYS A 57 -8.16 6.61 -2.29
CA LYS A 57 -8.81 7.71 -1.55
C LYS A 57 -7.84 8.52 -0.68
N ASN A 58 -6.80 7.89 -0.11
CA ASN A 58 -5.78 8.62 0.63
C ASN A 58 -4.92 9.47 -0.30
N ALA A 59 -4.59 8.97 -1.49
CA ALA A 59 -3.85 9.73 -2.49
C ALA A 59 -4.66 10.95 -2.95
N GLU A 60 -5.94 10.76 -3.27
CA GLU A 60 -6.87 11.85 -3.63
C GLU A 60 -6.91 12.94 -2.55
N ARG A 61 -7.06 12.53 -1.29
CA ARG A 61 -7.08 13.43 -0.14
C ARG A 61 -5.76 14.20 0.05
N VAL A 62 -4.61 13.54 -0.13
CA VAL A 62 -3.29 14.15 0.11
C VAL A 62 -2.85 15.01 -1.08
N MET A 63 -3.15 14.59 -2.30
CA MET A 63 -2.71 15.26 -3.53
C MET A 63 -3.72 16.29 -4.05
N GLY A 64 -4.92 16.35 -3.47
CA GLY A 64 -5.94 17.34 -3.82
C GLY A 64 -6.56 17.10 -5.20
N THR A 65 -6.74 15.84 -5.60
CA THR A 65 -7.26 15.46 -6.93
C THR A 65 -8.75 15.12 -6.92
N ALA A 66 -9.48 15.55 -5.87
CA ALA A 66 -10.93 15.42 -5.73
C ALA A 66 -11.67 16.68 -6.18
#